data_AF-A0A937WGX9-F1
#
_entry.id   AF-A0A937WGX9-F1
#
_cell.length_a   1.000
_cell.length_b   1.000
_cell.length_c   1.000
_cell.angle_alpha   90.00
_cell.angle_beta   90.00
_cell.angle_gamma   90.00
#
_symmetry.space_group_name_H-M   'P 1'
#
loop_
_entity.id
_entity.type
_entity.pdbx_description
1 polymer ?
#
loop_
_entity_poly.entity_id
_entity_poly.type
_entity_poly.pdbx_seq_one_letter_code
_entity_poly.pdbx_strand_id
1 'polypeptide(L)'
;MYDVVFLEDLMKIVDNKFIAANVAAKRARWLNEKKRLPTIKTDAIKDTTIALEELLANKLDYRPTQREEPRKIEELIPIALPTSEEEELEEEQESLFDEEYIDDRDIFYEDEDTEEGI
;
A
#
# COMPACT_ATOMS: atom_id res chain seq x y z
N MET A 1 3.63 17.96 -18.09
CA MET A 1 2.61 17.06 -17.52
C MET A 1 2.76 15.73 -18.22
N TYR A 2 2.73 14.62 -17.49
CA TYR A 2 2.97 13.29 -18.06
C TYR A 2 1.62 12.62 -18.31
N ASP A 3 1.23 12.43 -19.57
CA ASP A 3 -0.01 11.71 -19.90
C ASP A 3 0.08 10.21 -19.53
N VAL A 4 1.29 9.66 -19.52
CA VAL A 4 1.58 8.27 -19.15
C VAL A 4 2.88 8.24 -18.35
N VAL A 5 2.86 7.56 -17.20
CA VAL A 5 4.04 7.33 -16.36
C VAL A 5 4.66 5.98 -16.72
N PHE A 6 5.88 6.00 -17.26
CA PHE A 6 6.65 4.79 -17.55
C PHE A 6 7.48 4.35 -16.36
N LEU A 7 7.59 3.03 -16.15
CA LEU A 7 8.35 2.46 -15.05
C LEU A 7 9.84 2.78 -15.18
N GLU A 8 10.35 2.81 -16.40
CA GLU A 8 11.74 3.10 -16.74
C GLU A 8 12.17 4.49 -16.26
N ASP A 9 11.25 5.47 -16.30
CA ASP A 9 11.52 6.82 -15.83
C ASP A 9 11.55 6.90 -14.30
N LEU A 10 10.68 6.13 -13.63
CA LEU A 10 10.72 5.99 -12.17
C LEU A 10 12.01 5.33 -11.69
N MET A 11 12.52 4.35 -12.44
CA MET A 11 13.77 3.65 -12.09
C MET A 11 15.01 4.54 -12.19
N LYS A 12 14.97 5.66 -12.94
CA LYS A 12 16.05 6.66 -12.97
C LYS A 12 16.11 7.50 -11.68
N ILE A 13 15.04 7.50 -10.89
CA ILE A 13 14.90 8.28 -9.65
C ILE A 13 15.02 7.36 -8.44
N VAL A 14 14.41 6.18 -8.52
CA VAL A 14 14.42 5.15 -7.48
C VAL A 14 14.97 3.86 -8.08
N ASP A 15 16.15 3.45 -7.65
CA ASP A 15 16.87 2.26 -8.20
C ASP A 15 16.11 0.93 -8.04
N ASN A 16 14.96 0.92 -7.36
CA ASN A 16 14.15 -0.26 -7.11
C ASN A 16 12.65 0.02 -7.37
N LYS A 17 12.09 -0.71 -8.34
CA LYS A 17 10.66 -0.64 -8.72
C LYS A 17 9.68 -0.88 -7.56
N PHE A 18 10.02 -1.77 -6.64
CA PHE A 18 9.17 -2.08 -5.49
C PHE A 18 9.16 -0.93 -4.49
N ILE A 19 10.30 -0.25 -4.35
CA ILE A 19 10.39 0.91 -3.49
C ILE A 19 9.63 2.09 -4.10
N ALA A 20 9.74 2.30 -5.41
CA ALA A 20 8.93 3.29 -6.11
C ALA A 20 7.42 3.05 -5.88
N ALA A 21 6.96 1.81 -5.99
CA ALA A 21 5.58 1.43 -5.70
C ALA A 21 5.17 1.72 -4.24
N ASN A 22 6.02 1.38 -3.27
CA ASN A 22 5.76 1.64 -1.85
C ASN A 22 5.70 3.14 -1.53
N VAL A 23 6.60 3.94 -2.11
CA VAL A 23 6.61 5.40 -1.95
C VAL A 23 5.34 6.01 -2.55
N ALA A 24 4.97 5.62 -3.76
CA ALA A 24 3.76 6.08 -4.43
C ALA A 24 2.50 5.68 -3.65
N ALA A 25 2.41 4.44 -3.16
CA ALA A 25 1.28 3.96 -2.37
C ALA A 25 1.14 4.72 -1.05
N LYS A 26 2.24 4.92 -0.32
CA LYS A 26 2.25 5.71 0.92
C LYS A 26 1.79 7.14 0.67
N ARG A 27 2.27 7.75 -0.41
CA ARG A 27 1.89 9.12 -0.78
C ARG A 27 0.42 9.21 -1.19
N ALA A 28 -0.08 8.25 -1.98
CA ALA A 28 -1.48 8.18 -2.38
C ALA A 28 -2.42 8.09 -1.16
N ARG A 29 -2.06 7.31 -0.13
CA ARG A 29 -2.83 7.27 1.13
C ARG A 29 -2.93 8.64 1.79
N TRP A 30 -1.84 9.41 1.83
CA TRP A 30 -1.87 10.76 2.40
C TRP A 30 -2.73 11.75 1.62
N LEU A 31 -2.80 11.61 0.30
CA LEU A 31 -3.67 12.41 -0.57
C LEU A 31 -5.14 12.02 -0.32
N ASN A 32 -5.41 10.71 -0.28
CA ASN A 32 -6.74 10.16 -0.06
C ASN A 32 -7.34 10.59 1.30
N GLU A 33 -6.54 10.49 2.36
CA GLU A 33 -6.91 10.94 3.71
C GLU A 33 -6.99 12.47 3.85
N LYS A 34 -6.78 13.23 2.76
CA LYS A 34 -6.72 14.70 2.73
C LYS A 34 -5.73 15.30 3.74
N LYS A 35 -4.74 14.52 4.18
CA LYS A 35 -3.70 14.96 5.11
C LYS A 35 -2.74 15.94 4.45
N ARG A 36 -2.58 15.86 3.12
CA ARG A 36 -1.71 16.72 2.33
C ARG A 36 -2.31 16.98 0.96
N LEU A 37 -1.96 18.13 0.38
CA LEU A 37 -2.29 18.47 -1.00
C LEU A 37 -1.21 17.94 -1.96
N PRO A 38 -1.52 17.83 -3.25
CA PRO A 38 -0.52 17.60 -4.28
C PRO A 38 0.57 18.67 -4.25
N THR A 39 1.84 18.28 -4.42
CA THR A 39 3.01 19.17 -4.50
C THR A 39 3.29 19.66 -5.92
N ILE A 40 2.63 19.08 -6.92
CA ILE A 40 2.69 19.51 -8.32
C ILE A 40 1.29 19.85 -8.82
N LYS A 41 1.25 20.64 -9.90
CA LYS A 41 0.03 20.76 -10.72
C LYS A 41 -0.05 19.53 -11.62
N THR A 42 -1.19 18.87 -11.61
CA THR A 42 -1.48 17.65 -12.38
C THR A 42 -2.97 17.65 -12.72
N ASP A 43 -3.32 17.11 -13.88
CA ASP A 43 -4.72 16.87 -14.24
C ASP A 43 -5.14 15.43 -13.89
N ALA A 44 -4.26 14.66 -13.24
CA ALA A 44 -4.58 13.32 -12.77
C ALA A 44 -5.65 13.37 -11.67
N ILE A 45 -6.66 12.52 -11.81
CA ILE A 45 -7.79 12.42 -10.87
C ILE A 45 -7.48 11.44 -9.73
N LYS A 46 -6.73 10.37 -10.02
CA LYS A 46 -6.44 9.30 -9.06
C LYS A 46 -5.22 9.65 -8.22
N ASP A 47 -5.35 9.52 -6.90
CA ASP A 47 -4.26 9.78 -5.93
C ASP A 47 -2.97 9.00 -6.24
N THR A 48 -3.10 7.78 -6.75
CA THR A 48 -1.97 6.94 -7.14
C THR A 48 -1.21 7.52 -8.32
N THR A 49 -1.91 8.04 -9.33
CA THR A 49 -1.30 8.69 -10.50
C THR A 49 -0.63 10.01 -10.10
N ILE A 50 -1.30 10.81 -9.27
CA ILE A 50 -0.73 12.05 -8.70
C ILE A 50 0.60 11.74 -7.98
N ALA A 51 0.61 10.71 -7.12
CA ALA A 51 1.80 10.31 -6.38
C ALA A 51 2.96 9.86 -7.29
N LEU A 52 2.65 9.16 -8.40
CA LEU A 52 3.66 8.73 -9.38
C LEU A 52 4.24 9.93 -10.15
N GLU A 53 3.42 10.90 -10.52
CA GLU A 53 3.89 12.13 -11.17
C GLU A 53 4.73 13.00 -10.22
N GLU A 54 4.35 13.09 -8.95
CA GLU A 54 5.16 13.76 -7.92
C GLU A 54 6.51 13.08 -7.72
N LEU A 55 6.55 11.74 -7.77
CA LEU A 55 7.79 10.98 -7.71
C LEU A 55 8.68 11.28 -8.92
N LEU A 56 8.10 11.28 -10.13
CA LEU A 56 8.82 11.67 -11.37
C LEU A 56 9.35 13.10 -11.33
N ALA A 57 8.59 14.02 -10.75
CA ALA A 57 8.99 15.41 -10.58
C ALA A 57 10.04 15.61 -9.47
N ASN A 58 10.52 14.53 -8.85
CA ASN A 58 11.47 14.52 -7.74
C ASN A 58 10.98 15.39 -6.57
N LYS A 59 9.67 15.35 -6.29
CA LYS A 59 9.01 16.10 -5.20
C LYS A 59 8.71 15.24 -3.98
N LEU A 60 9.04 13.95 -4.04
CA LEU A 60 8.93 13.02 -2.93
C LEU A 60 10.34 12.66 -2.47
N ASP A 61 10.65 13.01 -1.22
CA ASP A 61 11.90 12.60 -0.60
C ASP A 61 11.88 11.09 -0.33
N TYR A 62 12.65 10.35 -1.12
CA TYR A 62 13.00 8.96 -0.83
C TYR A 62 14.47 8.91 -0.40
N ARG A 63 14.72 8.49 0.84
CA ARG A 63 16.07 8.17 1.32
C ARG A 63 16.17 6.67 1.51
N PRO A 64 17.06 5.97 0.79
CA PRO A 64 17.33 4.58 1.11
C PRO A 64 17.85 4.53 2.56
N THR A 65 17.18 3.74 3.40
CA THR A 65 17.69 3.43 4.73
C THR A 65 19.06 2.79 4.53
N GLN A 66 20.12 3.44 4.99
CA GLN A 66 21.43 2.80 5.05
C GLN A 66 21.24 1.51 5.83
N ARG A 67 21.65 0.39 5.23
CA ARG A 67 21.68 -0.90 5.89
C ARG A 67 22.61 -0.75 7.08
N GLU A 68 22.08 -0.55 8.28
CA GLU A 68 22.89 -0.65 9.49
C GLU A 68 23.48 -2.06 9.48
N GLU A 69 24.80 -2.17 9.57
CA GLU A 69 25.43 -3.46 9.81
C GLU A 69 24.82 -4.05 11.09
N PRO A 70 24.58 -5.38 11.14
CA PRO A 70 24.03 -5.99 12.34
C PRO A 70 24.94 -5.61 13.52
N ARG A 71 24.41 -4.80 14.45
CA ARG A 71 25.13 -4.46 15.68
C ARG A 71 25.46 -5.78 16.37
N LYS A 72 26.73 -5.99 16.70
CA LYS A 72 27.13 -7.13 17.52
C LYS A 72 26.27 -7.11 18.78
N ILE A 73 25.53 -8.19 18.99
CA ILE A 73 24.58 -8.39 20.10
C ILE A 73 25.39 -8.70 21.38
N GLU A 74 26.34 -7.84 21.73
CA GLU A 74 27.20 -8.03 22.92
C GLU A 74 26.66 -7.25 24.13
N GLU A 75 25.59 -6.48 23.97
CA GLU A 75 24.92 -5.74 25.06
C GLU A 75 23.39 -5.94 25.01
N LEU A 76 22.94 -7.19 25.14
CA LEU A 76 21.56 -7.45 25.55
C LEU A 76 21.44 -7.04 27.03
N ILE A 77 20.77 -5.91 27.26
CA ILE A 77 20.25 -5.53 28.59
C ILE A 77 19.37 -6.70 29.08
N PRO A 78 19.56 -7.22 30.30
CA PRO A 78 18.69 -8.26 30.81
C PRO A 78 17.29 -7.67 30.96
N ILE A 79 16.38 -8.05 30.06
CA ILE A 79 14.94 -7.89 30.28
C ILE A 79 14.67 -8.77 31.50
N ALA A 80 14.42 -8.13 32.64
CA ALA A 80 14.02 -8.82 33.85
C ALA A 80 12.79 -9.68 33.51
N LEU A 81 12.94 -11.00 33.54
CA LEU A 81 11.80 -11.90 33.53
C LEU A 81 10.92 -11.52 34.72
N PRO A 82 9.64 -11.19 34.53
CA PRO A 82 8.70 -11.22 35.64
C PRO A 82 8.67 -12.67 36.17
N THR A 83 9.04 -12.82 37.43
CA THR A 83 8.92 -14.07 38.17
C THR A 83 7.45 -14.46 38.26
N SER A 84 7.15 -15.68 37.81
CA SER A 84 6.03 -16.53 38.21
C SER A 84 4.87 -15.84 38.95
N GLU A 85 3.86 -15.43 38.22
CA GLU A 85 2.47 -15.50 38.65
C GLU A 85 1.64 -15.73 37.37
N GLU A 86 0.92 -16.84 37.35
CA GLU A 86 0.10 -17.32 36.25
C GLU A 86 -1.05 -16.33 36.02
N GLU A 87 -0.97 -15.49 34.98
CA GLU A 87 -2.14 -14.86 34.39
C GLU A 87 -2.57 -15.71 33.18
N GLU A 88 -3.60 -16.53 33.40
CA GLU A 88 -4.35 -17.18 32.33
C GLU A 88 -4.95 -16.09 31.42
N LEU A 89 -4.31 -15.85 30.28
CA LEU A 89 -4.93 -15.10 29.20
C LEU A 89 -5.91 -16.05 28.51
N GLU A 90 -7.20 -15.91 28.84
CA GLU A 90 -8.29 -16.55 28.12
C GLU A 90 -8.19 -16.19 26.62
N GLU A 91 -7.87 -17.18 25.80
CA GLU A 91 -7.91 -17.06 24.34
C GLU A 91 -9.37 -17.05 23.87
N GLU A 92 -10.02 -15.88 23.90
CA GLU A 92 -11.22 -15.64 23.09
C GLU A 92 -10.80 -15.44 21.61
N GLN A 93 -10.45 -16.54 20.96
CA GLN A 93 -10.35 -16.65 19.51
C GLN A 93 -11.53 -17.46 18.99
N GLU A 94 -12.73 -16.90 18.96
CA GLU A 94 -13.81 -17.48 18.17
C GLU A 94 -14.80 -16.40 17.69
N SER A 95 -14.84 -16.19 16.36
CA SER A 95 -15.94 -15.65 15.52
C SER A 95 -15.61 -14.53 14.52
N LEU A 96 -14.35 -14.34 14.11
CA LEU A 96 -14.05 -13.41 13.01
C LEU A 96 -14.02 -14.06 11.62
N PHE A 97 -14.79 -15.13 11.40
CA PHE A 97 -14.92 -15.81 10.10
C PHE A 97 -16.34 -16.31 9.83
N ASP A 98 -17.37 -15.56 10.23
CA ASP A 98 -18.69 -15.69 9.60
C ASP A 98 -18.68 -14.87 8.29
N GLU A 99 -17.85 -15.29 7.33
CA GLU A 99 -18.00 -14.88 5.94
C GLU A 99 -18.88 -15.95 5.26
N GLU A 100 -20.18 -15.66 5.22
CA GLU A 100 -21.14 -16.35 4.36
C GLU A 100 -20.67 -16.18 2.91
N TYR A 101 -20.14 -17.25 2.33
CA TYR A 101 -19.78 -17.28 0.90
C TYR A 101 -21.06 -17.04 0.10
N ILE A 102 -21.11 -15.92 -0.62
CA ILE A 102 -22.08 -15.77 -1.70
C ILE A 102 -21.70 -16.81 -2.75
N ASP A 103 -22.53 -17.83 -2.95
CA ASP A 103 -22.36 -18.82 -4.01
C ASP A 103 -22.60 -18.10 -5.35
N ASP A 104 -21.53 -17.89 -6.13
CA ASP A 104 -21.54 -17.22 -7.44
C ASP A 104 -22.41 -17.92 -8.51
N ARG A 105 -23.23 -18.90 -8.13
CA ARG A 105 -24.08 -19.70 -9.02
C ARG A 105 -25.42 -19.05 -9.38
N ASP A 106 -25.81 -17.95 -8.73
CA ASP A 106 -27.12 -17.29 -8.98
C ASP A 106 -27.02 -15.91 -9.66
N ILE A 107 -25.86 -15.51 -10.19
CA ILE A 107 -25.80 -14.36 -11.11
C ILE A 107 -26.19 -14.85 -12.51
N PHE A 108 -27.50 -14.99 -12.74
CA PHE A 108 -28.05 -15.07 -14.09
C PHE A 108 -27.80 -13.72 -14.77
N TYR A 109 -26.83 -13.68 -15.68
CA TYR A 109 -26.85 -12.68 -16.74
C TYR A 109 -28.03 -13.05 -17.64
N GLU A 110 -29.15 -12.35 -17.50
CA GLU A 110 -30.13 -12.31 -18.58
C GLU A 110 -29.44 -11.58 -19.74
N ASP A 111 -28.85 -12.36 -20.65
CA ASP A 111 -28.48 -11.89 -21.98
C ASP A 111 -29.77 -11.47 -22.69
N GLU A 112 -30.22 -10.22 -22.49
CA GLU A 112 -31.14 -9.57 -23.42
C GLU A 112 -30.37 -9.25 -24.71
N ASP A 113 -30.20 -10.30 -25.54
CA ASP A 113 -30.03 -10.19 -26.97
C ASP A 113 -31.21 -9.38 -27.54
N THR A 114 -31.05 -8.06 -27.61
CA THR A 114 -31.94 -7.23 -28.43
C THR A 114 -31.50 -7.41 -29.88
N GLU A 115 -32.12 -8.39 -30.54
CA GLU A 115 -32.10 -8.57 -31.99
C GLU A 115 -32.23 -7.22 -32.70
N GLU A 116 -31.19 -6.85 -33.47
CA GLU A 116 -31.36 -5.95 -34.61
C GLU A 116 -32.29 -6.62 -35.61
N GLY A 117 -33.57 -6.26 -35.54
CA GLY A 117 -34.61 -6.69 -36.48
C GLY A 117 -35.06 -5.56 -37.40
N ILE A 118 -34.41 -5.49 -38.58
CA ILE A 118 -34.84 -5.02 -39.92
C ILE A 118 -35.59 -3.68 -40.04
#